data_AF-A0A7V3ITW2-F1
#
_entry.id   AF-A0A7V3ITW2-F1
#
_cell.length_a   1.000
_cell.length_b   1.000
_cell.length_c   1.000
_cell.angle_alpha   90.00
_cell.angle_beta   90.00
_cell.angle_gamma   90.00
#
_symmetry.space_group_name_H-M   'P 1'
#
loop_
_entity.id
_entity.type
_entity.pdbx_description
1 polymer ?
#
loop_
_entity_poly.entity_id
_entity_poly.type
_entity_poly.pdbx_seq_one_letter_code
_entity_poly.pdbx_strand_id
1 'polypeptide(L)'
;MELIRPAGNSGKFYPDDPELIKKMIIQWNDILDKNVTDQNIFKLAPKAIVAPHAGYVYSGFTANFAHKVLGSRHPKRIIVVGPSHHVY
;
A
#
# COMPACT_ATOMS: atom_id res chain seq x y z
N MET A 1 -11.01 24.59 13.86
CA MET A 1 -10.41 23.39 14.46
C MET A 1 -10.35 22.35 13.35
N GLU A 2 -9.16 22.02 12.84
CA GLU A 2 -9.03 21.05 11.75
C GLU A 2 -9.32 19.65 12.28
N LEU A 3 -10.26 18.95 11.63
CA LEU A 3 -10.65 17.57 11.95
C LEU A 3 -9.61 16.61 11.35
N ILE A 4 -8.42 16.56 11.93
CA ILE A 4 -7.36 15.63 11.52
C ILE A 4 -7.56 14.29 12.24
N ARG A 5 -7.69 13.21 11.47
CA ARG A 5 -7.63 11.85 12.01
C ARG A 5 -6.16 11.46 12.25
N PRO A 6 -5.73 11.18 13.49
CA PRO A 6 -4.36 10.77 13.76
C PRO A 6 -4.08 9.37 13.18
N ALA A 7 -2.80 9.13 12.86
CA ALA A 7 -2.29 7.85 12.39
C ALA A 7 -2.17 6.84 13.56
N GLY A 8 -3.30 6.33 14.07
CA GLY A 8 -3.36 5.56 15.33
C GLY A 8 -2.58 4.23 15.39
N ASN A 9 -2.13 3.71 14.24
CA ASN A 9 -1.32 2.49 14.14
C ASN A 9 0.16 2.74 13.82
N SER A 10 0.57 4.00 13.76
CA SER A 10 1.97 4.41 13.58
C SER A 10 2.84 3.88 14.73
N GLY A 11 4.00 3.31 14.41
CA GLY A 11 4.90 2.65 15.37
C GLY A 11 4.40 1.29 15.87
N LYS A 12 3.26 0.78 15.38
CA LYS A 12 2.69 -0.52 15.76
C LYS A 12 2.57 -1.46 14.56
N PHE A 13 1.83 -1.04 13.53
CA PHE A 13 1.60 -1.86 12.33
C PHE A 13 2.60 -1.53 11.22
N TYR A 14 3.14 -0.32 11.25
CA TYR A 14 4.13 0.19 10.33
C TYR A 14 5.06 1.15 11.09
N PRO A 15 6.29 1.40 10.59
CA PRO A 15 7.21 2.34 11.22
C PRO A 15 6.57 3.71 11.42
N ASP A 16 6.90 4.40 12.50
CA ASP A 16 6.55 5.80 12.70
C ASP A 16 7.46 6.77 11.93
N ASP A 17 8.67 6.33 11.58
CA ASP A 17 9.58 7.06 10.69
C ASP A 17 9.13 7.00 9.21
N PRO A 18 8.72 8.12 8.59
CA PRO A 18 8.31 8.15 7.20
C PRO A 18 9.45 7.82 6.23
N GLU A 19 10.71 8.08 6.57
CA GLU A 19 11.84 7.76 5.69
C GLU A 19 12.07 6.25 5.63
N LEU A 20 11.85 5.54 6.74
CA LEU A 20 11.88 4.09 6.74
C LEU A 20 10.75 3.50 5.87
N ILE A 21 9.53 4.06 5.94
CA ILE A 21 8.42 3.64 5.08
C ILE A 21 8.78 3.81 3.60
N LYS A 22 9.34 4.95 3.21
CA LYS A 22 9.76 5.21 1.81
C LYS A 22 10.82 4.20 1.35
N LYS A 23 11.83 3.95 2.19
CA LYS A 23 12.89 2.96 1.89
C LYS A 23 12.31 1.57 1.66
N MET A 24 11.35 1.14 2.49
CA MET A 24 10.67 -0.14 2.33
C MET A 24 9.95 -0.23 0.98
N ILE A 25 9.19 0.80 0.60
CA ILE A 25 8.46 0.84 -0.68
C ILE A 25 9.42 0.81 -1.87
N ILE A 26 10.51 1.60 -1.84
CA ILE A 26 11.54 1.60 -2.89
C ILE A 26 12.16 0.21 -3.03
N GLN A 27 12.57 -0.40 -1.91
CA GLN A 27 13.16 -1.73 -1.91
C GLN A 27 12.21 -2.79 -2.46
N TRP A 28 10.93 -2.74 -2.08
CA TRP A 28 9.93 -3.67 -2.62
C TRP A 28 9.72 -3.46 -4.12
N ASN A 29 9.69 -2.21 -4.59
CA ASN A 29 9.59 -1.92 -6.02
C ASN A 29 10.79 -2.47 -6.79
N ASP A 30 12.01 -2.30 -6.28
CA ASP A 30 13.23 -2.84 -6.88
C ASP A 30 13.19 -4.36 -6.98
N ILE A 31 12.69 -5.04 -5.94
CA ILE A 31 12.49 -6.49 -5.96
C ILE A 31 11.49 -6.87 -7.05
N LEU A 32 10.37 -6.16 -7.17
CA LEU A 32 9.36 -6.45 -8.19
C LEU A 32 9.88 -6.21 -9.61
N ASP A 33 10.63 -5.12 -9.85
CA ASP A 33 11.20 -4.82 -11.15
C ASP A 33 12.21 -5.87 -11.60
N LYS A 34 12.97 -6.44 -10.66
CA LYS A 34 14.00 -7.46 -10.96
C LYS A 34 13.43 -8.87 -11.11
N ASN A 35 12.36 -9.21 -10.38
CA ASN A 35 11.94 -10.62 -10.22
C ASN A 35 10.60 -10.97 -10.87
N VAL A 36 9.77 -9.99 -11.25
CA VAL A 36 8.52 -10.28 -11.96
C VAL A 36 8.82 -10.53 -13.45
N THR A 37 8.51 -11.73 -13.93
CA THR A 37 8.80 -12.12 -15.32
C THR A 37 7.96 -11.35 -16.34
N ASP A 38 6.64 -11.25 -16.11
CA ASP A 38 5.74 -10.49 -16.99
C ASP A 38 5.51 -9.08 -16.46
N GLN A 39 6.32 -8.14 -16.95
CA GLN A 39 6.22 -6.72 -16.60
C GLN A 39 4.93 -6.06 -17.12
N ASN A 40 4.16 -6.70 -18.00
CA ASN A 40 2.89 -6.13 -18.47
C ASN A 40 1.83 -6.05 -17.36
N ILE A 41 1.98 -6.83 -16.28
CA ILE A 41 1.12 -6.72 -15.09
C ILE A 41 1.12 -5.28 -14.54
N PHE A 42 2.25 -4.57 -14.58
CA PHE A 42 2.36 -3.20 -14.07
C PHE A 42 1.89 -2.13 -15.07
N LYS A 43 1.55 -2.53 -16.30
CA LYS A 43 0.93 -1.67 -17.32
C LYS A 43 -0.60 -1.77 -17.31
N LEU A 44 -1.16 -2.71 -16.54
CA LEU A 44 -2.60 -2.78 -16.34
C LEU A 44 -3.11 -1.49 -15.70
N ALA A 45 -4.36 -1.12 -16.00
CA ALA A 45 -5.01 0.06 -15.42
C ALA A 45 -6.30 -0.32 -14.68
N PRO A 46 -6.24 -1.23 -13.69
CA PRO A 46 -7.44 -1.75 -13.04
C PRO A 46 -8.18 -0.63 -12.29
N LYS A 47 -9.51 -0.74 -12.21
CA LYS A 47 -10.32 0.24 -11.49
C LYS A 47 -10.26 0.09 -9.96
N ALA A 48 -9.88 -1.10 -9.49
CA ALA A 48 -9.82 -1.45 -8.08
C ALA A 48 -8.74 -2.52 -7.84
N ILE A 49 -8.27 -2.62 -6.61
CA ILE A 49 -7.43 -3.70 -6.12
C ILE A 49 -7.98 -4.20 -4.79
N VAL A 50 -7.58 -5.41 -4.41
CA VAL A 50 -7.74 -5.92 -3.05
C VAL A 50 -6.34 -6.03 -2.46
N ALA A 51 -6.12 -5.43 -1.29
CA ALA A 51 -4.84 -5.45 -0.60
C ALA A 51 -5.02 -5.91 0.85
N PRO A 52 -4.07 -6.67 1.42
CA PRO A 52 -4.08 -7.03 2.82
C PRO A 52 -3.81 -5.80 3.71
N HIS A 53 -4.25 -5.88 4.97
CA HIS A 53 -4.14 -4.79 5.94
C HIS A 53 -3.45 -5.19 7.26
N ALA A 54 -2.69 -6.28 7.27
CA ALA A 54 -1.86 -6.65 8.41
C ALA A 54 -0.64 -5.72 8.53
N GLY A 55 0.14 -5.87 9.60
CA GLY A 55 1.38 -5.11 9.78
C GLY A 55 2.34 -5.27 8.60
N TYR A 56 3.11 -4.23 8.29
CA TYR A 56 3.96 -4.14 7.09
C TYR A 56 5.01 -5.26 7.02
N VAL A 57 5.52 -5.72 8.15
CA VAL A 57 6.45 -6.86 8.23
C VAL A 57 5.82 -8.14 7.67
N TYR A 58 4.49 -8.31 7.79
CA TYR A 58 3.79 -9.50 7.36
C TYR A 58 3.20 -9.37 5.97
N SER A 59 2.60 -8.21 5.63
CA SER A 59 1.82 -8.05 4.40
C SER A 59 2.19 -6.84 3.55
N GLY A 60 3.19 -6.05 3.95
CA GLY A 60 3.57 -4.82 3.26
C GLY A 60 4.01 -5.04 1.82
N PHE A 61 4.84 -6.06 1.57
CA PHE A 61 5.29 -6.41 0.22
C PHE A 61 4.12 -6.82 -0.70
N THR A 62 3.20 -7.64 -0.21
CA THR A 62 2.01 -8.08 -0.97
C THR A 62 1.07 -6.90 -1.28
N ALA A 63 0.84 -6.02 -0.31
CA ALA A 63 0.08 -4.79 -0.55
C ALA A 63 0.79 -3.89 -1.59
N ASN A 64 2.11 -3.75 -1.51
CA ASN A 64 2.91 -2.97 -2.46
C ASN A 64 2.77 -3.49 -3.90
N PHE A 65 2.76 -4.81 -4.11
CA PHE A 65 2.50 -5.40 -5.44
C PHE A 65 1.18 -4.87 -6.02
N ALA A 66 0.08 -4.99 -5.26
CA ALA A 66 -1.24 -4.54 -5.70
C ALA A 66 -1.25 -3.03 -5.99
N HIS A 67 -0.60 -2.23 -5.15
CA HIS A 67 -0.47 -0.78 -5.37
C HIS A 67 0.37 -0.43 -6.60
N LYS A 68 1.45 -1.17 -6.88
CA LYS A 68 2.28 -0.94 -8.06
C LYS A 68 1.50 -1.13 -9.36
N VAL A 69 0.61 -2.13 -9.40
CA VAL A 69 -0.31 -2.35 -10.54
C VAL A 69 -1.24 -1.15 -10.79
N LEU A 70 -1.60 -0.38 -9.75
CA LEU A 70 -2.41 0.85 -9.92
C LEU A 70 -1.62 2.06 -10.45
N GLY A 71 -0.29 1.99 -10.51
CA GLY A 71 0.58 3.14 -10.81
C GLY A 71 0.26 3.83 -12.14
N SER A 72 -0.28 3.11 -13.11
CA SER A 72 -0.63 3.61 -14.44
C SER A 72 -1.91 4.48 -14.48
N ARG A 73 -2.76 4.42 -13.45
CA ARG A 73 -4.14 4.94 -13.53
C ARG A 73 -4.30 6.41 -13.13
N HIS A 74 -3.32 6.99 -12.43
CA HIS A 74 -3.32 8.39 -11.95
C HIS A 74 -4.71 8.89 -11.46
N PRO A 75 -5.34 8.23 -10.48
CA PRO A 75 -6.71 8.54 -10.09
C PRO A 75 -6.82 9.90 -9.39
N LYS A 76 -7.85 10.68 -9.73
CA LYS A 76 -8.22 11.91 -9.00
C LYS A 76 -8.93 11.65 -7.67
N ARG A 77 -9.45 10.44 -7.48
CA ARG A 77 -10.23 10.05 -6.29
C ARG A 77 -9.94 8.59 -5.95
N ILE A 78 -9.68 8.33 -4.68
CA ILE A 78 -9.43 6.99 -4.13
C ILE A 78 -10.51 6.73 -3.08
N ILE A 79 -11.18 5.58 -3.19
CA ILE A 79 -12.13 5.10 -2.18
C ILE A 79 -11.45 3.94 -1.45
N VAL A 80 -11.34 4.04 -0.13
CA VAL A 80 -10.78 2.98 0.71
C VAL A 80 -11.93 2.34 1.48
N VAL A 81 -12.16 1.05 1.26
CA VAL A 81 -13.18 0.26 1.96
C VAL A 81 -12.46 -0.81 2.78
N GLY A 82 -12.70 -0.81 4.09
CA GLY A 82 -12.15 -1.81 5.01
C GLY A 82 -13.22 -2.25 6.01
N PRO A 83 -13.22 -3.52 6.44
CA PRO A 83 -14.15 -4.01 7.44
C PRO A 83 -13.86 -3.39 8.82
N SER A 84 -14.91 -3.17 9.61
CA SER A 84 -14.75 -2.83 11.02
C SER A 84 -14.43 -4.10 11.82
N HIS A 85 -13.29 -4.10 12.50
CA HIS A 85 -12.90 -5.19 13.41
C HIS A 85 -13.36 -4.92 14.86
N HIS A 86 -13.89 -3.73 15.11
CA HIS A 86 -14.48 -3.36 16.38
C HIS A 86 -15.97 -3.11 16.16
N VAL A 87 -16.79 -3.55 17.11
CA VAL A 87 -18.17 -3.11 17.20
C VAL A 87 -18.14 -1.80 17.99
N TYR A 88 -18.74 -0.75 17.44
CA TYR A 88 -19.04 0.49 18.16
C TYR A 88 -20.52 0.52 18.46
#